data_AF-A0A4V6I6S3-F1
#
_entry.id   AF-A0A4V6I6S3-F1
#
_cell.length_a   1.000
_cell.length_b   1.000
_cell.length_c   1.000
_cell.angle_alpha   90.00
_cell.angle_beta   90.00
_cell.angle_gamma   90.00
#
_symmetry.space_group_name_H-M   'P 1'
#
loop_
_entity.id
_entity.type
_entity.pdbx_description
1 polymer ?
#
loop_
_entity_poly.entity_id
_entity_poly.type
_entity_poly.pdbx_seq_one_letter_code
_entity_poly.pdbx_strand_id
1 'polypeptide(L)'
;MPKDCVREQTPILAQMQQWLEIYFSGEIPHFTPPLAPLHTQSTPFRESVWTILRTIPYGRTITYKEIAQTLACQRGIAKMSAQAC
;
A
#
# COMPACT_ATOMS: atom_id res chain seq x y z
N MET A 1 -5.26 27.16 -12.66
CA MET A 1 -4.17 27.78 -11.86
C MET A 1 -3.78 26.77 -10.80
N PRO A 2 -2.59 26.14 -10.85
CA PRO A 2 -2.20 25.15 -9.85
C PRO A 2 -2.09 25.84 -8.49
N LYS A 3 -2.69 25.26 -7.47
CA LYS A 3 -2.68 25.78 -6.09
C LYS A 3 -1.24 25.85 -5.60
N ASP A 4 -0.85 26.99 -5.05
CA ASP A 4 0.44 27.19 -4.39
C ASP A 4 0.70 26.05 -3.40
N CYS A 5 1.78 25.29 -3.61
CA CYS A 5 2.21 24.25 -2.68
C CYS A 5 2.84 24.90 -1.47
N VAL A 6 2.01 25.26 -0.49
CA VAL A 6 2.50 25.68 0.82
C VAL A 6 3.16 24.47 1.49
N ARG A 7 4.47 24.55 1.74
CA ARG A 7 5.22 23.56 2.53
C ARG A 7 4.89 23.74 4.01
N GLU A 8 3.71 23.30 4.41
CA GLU A 8 3.31 23.25 5.82
C GLU A 8 3.45 21.83 6.37
N GLN A 9 4.13 21.71 7.51
CA GLN A 9 4.26 20.44 8.21
C GLN A 9 2.96 20.17 8.97
N THR A 10 2.11 19.34 8.37
CA THR A 10 0.88 18.88 9.02
C THR A 10 1.22 17.78 10.05
N PRO A 11 0.39 17.57 11.09
CA PRO A 11 0.61 16.51 12.07
C PRO A 11 0.73 15.12 11.45
N ILE A 12 0.04 14.87 10.33
CA ILE A 12 0.14 13.61 9.60
C ILE A 12 1.50 13.46 8.91
N LEU A 13 2.06 14.53 8.32
CA LEU A 13 3.38 14.51 7.70
C LEU A 13 4.49 14.35 8.75
N ALA A 14 4.34 14.94 9.94
CA ALA A 14 5.27 14.72 11.05
C ALA A 14 5.27 13.25 11.52
N GLN A 15 4.10 12.62 11.64
CA GLN A 15 4.00 11.18 11.95
C GLN A 15 4.59 10.30 10.85
N MET A 16 4.36 10.64 9.58
CA MET A 16 4.99 9.95 8.45
C MET A 16 6.52 10.05 8.51
N GLN A 17 7.06 11.22 8.83
CA GLN A 17 8.49 11.43 8.96
C GLN A 17 9.08 10.55 10.06
N GLN A 18 8.49 10.58 11.26
CA GLN A 18 8.94 9.74 12.38
C GLN A 18 8.89 8.25 12.02
N TRP A 19 7.84 7.81 11.33
CA TRP A 19 7.73 6.43 10.87
C TRP A 19 8.87 6.05 9.91
N LEU A 20 9.19 6.92 8.95
CA LEU A 20 10.26 6.70 7.99
C LEU A 20 11.63 6.68 8.68
N GLU A 21 11.86 7.53 9.67
CA GLU A 21 13.10 7.54 10.45
C GLU A 21 13.33 6.18 11.14
N ILE A 22 12.30 5.60 11.77
CA ILE A 22 12.37 4.26 12.37
C ILE A 22 12.61 3.18 11.30
N TYR A 23 11.90 3.25 10.18
CA TYR A 23 12.08 2.28 9.09
C TYR A 23 13.52 2.29 8.54
N PHE A 24 14.09 3.48 8.32
CA PHE A 24 15.45 3.61 7.77
C PHE A 24 16.55 3.38 8.80
N SER A 25 16.26 3.45 10.11
CA SER A 25 17.21 3.01 11.15
C SER A 25 17.36 1.49 11.22
N GLY A 26 16.50 0.74 10.51
CA GLY A 26 16.47 -0.72 10.53
C GLY A 26 15.59 -1.30 11.63
N GLU A 27 14.88 -0.45 12.37
CA GLU A 27 13.89 -0.86 13.35
C GLU A 27 12.52 -1.10 12.68
N ILE A 28 11.66 -1.90 13.32
CA ILE A 28 10.30 -2.16 12.84
C ILE A 28 9.36 -1.12 13.46
N PRO A 29 8.73 -0.24 12.68
CA PRO A 29 7.80 0.74 13.23
C PRO A 29 6.62 0.07 13.93
N HIS A 30 6.30 0.52 15.14
CA HIS A 30 5.21 -0.03 15.96
C HIS A 30 3.80 0.47 15.56
N PHE A 31 3.72 1.41 14.62
CA PHE A 31 2.46 1.98 14.14
C PHE A 31 2.52 2.12 12.62
N THR A 32 1.36 2.33 11.99
CA THR A 32 1.26 2.68 10.57
C THR A 32 0.54 4.02 10.48
N PRO A 33 1.14 5.05 9.86
CA PRO A 33 0.49 6.33 9.69
C PRO A 33 -0.81 6.19 8.86
N PRO A 34 -1.76 7.12 8.99
CA PRO A 34 -2.96 7.10 8.19
C PRO A 34 -2.61 7.26 6.71
N LEU A 35 -2.86 6.23 5.91
CA LEU A 35 -2.70 6.28 4.47
C LEU A 35 -3.90 6.98 3.84
N ALA A 36 -3.64 7.88 2.89
CA ALA A 36 -4.70 8.50 2.13
C ALA A 36 -5.56 7.43 1.42
N PRO A 37 -6.88 7.61 1.33
CA PRO A 37 -7.76 6.80 0.51
C PRO A 37 -7.22 6.70 -0.93
N LEU A 38 -6.69 5.53 -1.34
CA LEU A 38 -6.34 5.29 -2.75
C LEU A 38 -7.57 5.27 -3.66
N HIS A 39 -8.77 5.26 -3.08
CA HIS A 39 -10.05 5.04 -3.74
C HIS A 39 -10.44 6.18 -4.69
N THR A 40 -9.83 7.36 -4.57
CA THR A 40 -10.19 8.51 -5.42
C THR A 40 -9.80 8.32 -6.89
N GLN A 41 -8.88 7.40 -7.23
CA GLN A 41 -8.44 7.13 -8.61
C GLN A 41 -8.10 5.65 -8.91
N SER A 42 -8.44 4.71 -8.03
CA SER A 42 -8.07 3.30 -8.19
C SER A 42 -9.16 2.47 -8.90
N THR A 43 -8.76 1.47 -9.68
CA THR A 43 -9.71 0.49 -10.24
C THR A 43 -10.03 -0.60 -9.20
N PRO A 44 -11.19 -1.28 -9.28
CA PRO A 44 -11.53 -2.36 -8.34
C PRO A 44 -10.46 -3.46 -8.28
N PHE A 45 -9.76 -3.70 -9.40
CA PHE A 45 -8.63 -4.62 -9.45
C PHE A 45 -7.43 -4.13 -8.63
N ARG A 46 -7.02 -2.86 -8.80
CA ARG A 46 -5.92 -2.27 -8.02
C ARG A 46 -6.23 -2.20 -6.52
N GLU A 47 -7.48 -1.95 -6.15
CA GLU A 47 -7.91 -2.00 -4.74
C GLU A 47 -7.81 -3.41 -4.13
N SER A 48 -8.14 -4.43 -4.92
CA SER A 48 -8.01 -5.83 -4.50
C SER A 48 -6.53 -6.19 -4.27
N VAL A 49 -5.65 -5.79 -5.21
CA VAL A 49 -4.20 -5.98 -5.10
C VAL A 49 -3.65 -5.24 -3.88
N TRP A 50 -4.06 -3.99 -3.66
CA TRP A 50 -3.63 -3.19 -2.51
C TRP A 50 -4.02 -3.83 -1.18
N THR A 51 -5.20 -4.43 -1.12
CA THR A 51 -5.65 -5.15 0.07
C THR A 51 -4.76 -6.35 0.37
N ILE A 52 -4.30 -7.07 -0.64
CA ILE A 52 -3.34 -8.18 -0.46
C ILE A 52 -1.97 -7.64 -0.02
N LEU A 53 -1.46 -6.57 -0.64
CA LEU A 53 -0.17 -6.00 -0.28
C LEU A 53 -0.10 -5.57 1.19
N ARG A 54 -1.20 -5.06 1.75
CA ARG A 54 -1.29 -4.70 3.18
C ARG A 54 -1.23 -5.88 4.15
N THR A 55 -1.44 -7.11 3.67
CA THR A 55 -1.34 -8.31 4.51
C THR A 55 0.07 -8.88 4.60
N ILE A 56 1.00 -8.39 3.77
CA ILE A 56 2.38 -8.88 3.76
C ILE A 56 3.08 -8.40 5.04
N PRO A 57 3.58 -9.33 5.88
CA PRO A 57 4.34 -8.95 7.06
C PRO A 57 5.65 -8.24 6.70
N TYR A 58 6.15 -7.41 7.60
CA TYR A 58 7.46 -6.78 7.44
C TYR A 58 8.55 -7.83 7.20
N GLY A 59 9.46 -7.55 6.25
CA GLY A 59 10.56 -8.45 5.90
C GLY A 59 10.12 -9.76 5.22
N ARG A 60 8.88 -9.83 4.73
CA ARG A 60 8.39 -10.93 3.90
C ARG A 60 8.12 -10.45 2.49
N THR A 61 8.18 -11.39 1.57
CA THR A 61 7.87 -11.18 0.15
C THR A 61 6.78 -12.14 -0.27
N ILE A 62 5.96 -11.70 -1.21
CA ILE A 62 5.07 -12.57 -1.97
C ILE A 62 5.35 -12.35 -3.46
N THR A 63 5.09 -13.36 -4.27
CA THR A 63 5.25 -13.36 -5.71
C THR A 63 4.01 -12.81 -6.40
N TYR A 64 4.18 -12.30 -7.62
CA TYR A 64 3.06 -11.89 -8.46
C TYR A 64 2.08 -13.03 -8.75
N LYS A 65 2.59 -14.27 -8.83
CA LYS A 65 1.77 -15.46 -9.02
C LYS A 65 0.87 -15.71 -7.82
N GLU A 66 1.40 -15.58 -6.60
CA GLU A 66 0.62 -15.74 -5.36
C GLU A 66 -0.48 -14.68 -5.27
N ILE A 67 -0.17 -13.41 -5.60
CA ILE A 67 -1.19 -12.35 -5.66
C ILE A 67 -2.30 -12.72 -6.66
N ALA A 68 -1.94 -13.14 -7.87
CA ALA A 68 -2.91 -13.51 -8.90
C ALA A 68 -3.77 -14.72 -8.48
N GLN A 69 -3.17 -15.70 -7.79
CA GLN A 69 -3.89 -16.86 -7.24
C GLN A 69 -4.85 -16.46 -6.13
N THR A 70 -4.43 -15.60 -5.19
CA THR A 70 -5.31 -15.07 -4.13
C THR A 70 -6.50 -14.32 -4.74
N LEU A 71 -6.28 -13.49 -5.76
CA LEU A 71 -7.34 -12.77 -6.45
C LEU A 71 -8.28 -13.70 -7.23
N ALA A 72 -7.74 -14.73 -7.89
CA ALA A 72 -8.53 -15.72 -8.60
C ALA A 72 -9.45 -16.49 -7.64
N CYS A 73 -8.93 -16.88 -6.48
CA CYS A 73 -9.68 -17.52 -5.40
C CYS A 73 -10.81 -16.61 -4.86
N GLN A 74 -10.49 -15.35 -4.55
CA GLN A 74 -11.48 -14.37 -4.07
C GLN A 74 -12.62 -14.11 -5.07
N ARG A 75 -12.35 -14.24 -6.38
CA ARG A 75 -13.32 -13.99 -7.46
C ARG A 75 -13.99 -15.25 -8.00
N GLY A 76 -13.62 -16.44 -7.50
CA GLY A 76 -14.18 -17.71 -7.96
C GLY A 76 -13.83 -18.08 -9.40
N ILE A 77 -12.70 -17.58 -9.93
CA ILE A 77 -12.25 -17.87 -11.30
C ILE A 77 -11.00 -18.77 -11.28
N ALA A 78 -10.83 -19.61 -12.30
CA ALA A 78 -9.79 -20.64 -12.31
C ALA A 78 -8.35 -20.10 -12.33
N LYS A 79 -8.13 -18.95 -12.97
CA LYS A 79 -6.81 -18.31 -13.09
C LYS A 79 -6.95 -16.83 -13.41
N MET A 80 -5.95 -16.06 -13.01
CA MET A 80 -5.83 -14.64 -13.34
C MET A 80 -4.40 -14.33 -13.77
N SER A 81 -4.25 -13.40 -14.73
CA SER A 81 -2.94 -12.85 -15.11
C SER A 81 -2.47 -11.80 -14.11
N ALA A 82 -1.19 -11.79 -13.77
CA ALA A 82 -0.57 -10.72 -13.00
C ALA A 82 -0.44 -9.46 -13.89
N GLN A 83 -1.37 -8.51 -13.76
CA GLN A 83 -1.44 -7.30 -14.60
C GLN A 83 -1.26 -6.00 -13.79
N ALA A 84 -0.98 -6.08 -12.49
CA ALA A 84 -1.07 -4.94 -11.57
C ALA A 84 0.22 -4.15 -11.36
N CYS A 85 1.31 -4.49 -12.06
CA CYS A 85 2.63 -3.91 -11.85
C CYS A 85 3.18 -3.31 -13.13
#